data_AF-A0A238XJ03-F1
#
_entry.id   AF-A0A238XJ03-F1
#
_cell.length_a   1.000
_cell.length_b   1.000
_cell.length_c   1.000
_cell.angle_alpha   90.00
_cell.angle_beta   90.00
_cell.angle_gamma   90.00
#
_symmetry.space_group_name_H-M   'P 1'
#
loop_
_entity.id
_entity.type
_entity.pdbx_description
1 polymer ?
#
loop_
_entity_poly.entity_id
_entity_poly.type
_entity_poly.pdbx_seq_one_letter_code
_entity_poly.pdbx_strand_id
1 'polypeptide(L)'
;MKTFSYLAILTLIFCCIFNSNAQNYQATLKDTISNEIIPYASISYAPNKGIISNEEGNFSLDLSKINQDSIYISSVGYLKKGFAINSLKDSILYLKEEVENLDLVYLSKNNYSAKEIMELVEEHIDSNYQNVLSNQKIFYRQSYITTVNKLTMDMKESSIPEINKKLIDSINGLIPRKSDYYQETLGNYYTDLENQKLIISKAAELYDKDVNLSMEGLSKKLEEILNKNVKRNSYLKIKSGIFGSKVQVDSIIAENKESKEIEEKLKAKDSAALAEKSKRKLFYIKSSIKNLYESLFYAEDPTFNLIDKLNKYEYTIKGYSIVNNEPCYIINFEPKGSKEYKGTLFVNVNDFAIVQMDYKNIKNLKDFSLLGLSYSSNLYQSKVFFKKENNNYFPYFVQLDKGMDFGIKRPLTIIEKNKHVKGRKKQNEVALKIEAKINSFERFEYLVYETNAIDKAEFETITENKDFQPTHLAKYDANFWAEETIIEPNKAIQSFSIKE
;
A
#
# COMPACT_ATOMS: atom_id res chain seq x y z
N MET A 1 -49.05 41.28 -11.46
CA MET A 1 -48.80 40.72 -10.11
C MET A 1 -48.48 39.24 -10.10
N LYS A 2 -49.14 38.37 -10.89
CA LYS A 2 -48.85 36.91 -10.86
C LYS A 2 -47.44 36.51 -11.32
N THR A 3 -46.86 37.21 -12.30
CA THR A 3 -45.50 36.94 -12.82
C THR A 3 -44.38 37.28 -11.84
N PHE A 4 -44.58 38.28 -10.98
CA PHE A 4 -43.60 38.66 -9.95
C PHE A 4 -43.53 37.61 -8.81
N SER A 5 -44.63 36.92 -8.50
CA SER A 5 -44.63 35.84 -7.50
C SER A 5 -43.87 34.60 -7.97
N TYR A 6 -43.92 34.25 -9.25
CA TYR A 6 -43.16 33.09 -9.77
C TYR A 6 -41.65 33.35 -9.79
N LEU A 7 -41.22 34.58 -10.07
CA LEU A 7 -39.79 34.93 -10.05
C LEU A 7 -39.23 34.91 -8.61
N ALA A 8 -39.99 35.39 -7.62
CA ALA A 8 -39.61 35.31 -6.22
C ALA A 8 -39.49 33.86 -5.72
N ILE A 9 -40.41 32.97 -6.13
CA ILE A 9 -40.36 31.55 -5.77
C ILE A 9 -39.18 30.84 -6.45
N LEU A 10 -38.87 31.16 -7.72
CA LEU A 10 -37.72 30.59 -8.42
C LEU A 10 -36.39 31.01 -7.78
N THR A 11 -36.30 32.26 -7.31
CA THR A 11 -35.11 32.80 -6.62
C THR A 11 -34.93 32.17 -5.24
N LEU A 12 -36.03 31.90 -4.52
CA LEU A 12 -36.00 31.21 -3.22
C LEU A 12 -35.56 29.74 -3.38
N ILE A 13 -36.03 29.05 -4.43
CA ILE A 13 -35.59 27.67 -4.75
C ILE A 13 -34.12 27.66 -5.17
N PHE A 14 -33.64 28.66 -5.92
CA PHE A 14 -32.23 28.75 -6.30
C PHE A 14 -31.31 29.03 -5.10
N CYS A 15 -31.74 29.82 -4.11
CA CYS A 15 -30.97 30.05 -2.88
C CYS A 15 -30.90 28.84 -1.94
N CYS A 16 -31.86 27.91 -1.99
CA CYS A 16 -31.82 26.70 -1.17
C CYS A 16 -30.87 25.61 -1.71
N ILE A 17 -30.37 25.74 -2.95
CA ILE A 17 -29.54 24.70 -3.59
C ILE A 17 -28.03 24.91 -3.31
N PHE A 18 -27.61 25.99 -2.63
CA PHE A 18 -26.19 26.33 -2.46
C PHE A 18 -25.58 26.13 -1.07
N ASN A 19 -26.20 25.39 -0.15
CA ASN A 19 -25.63 25.17 1.19
C ASN A 19 -25.68 23.73 1.69
N SER A 20 -25.32 22.78 0.83
CA SER A 20 -24.75 21.51 1.29
C SER A 20 -23.24 21.52 1.03
N ASN A 21 -22.53 22.44 1.70
CA ASN A 21 -21.09 22.30 1.85
C ASN A 21 -20.87 21.22 2.92
N ALA A 22 -20.48 20.02 2.50
CA ALA A 22 -19.77 19.13 3.39
C ALA A 22 -18.57 19.93 3.95
N GLN A 23 -18.54 20.19 5.26
CA GLN A 23 -17.48 20.98 5.87
C GLN A 23 -16.26 20.09 6.10
N ASN A 24 -15.57 19.77 5.01
CA ASN A 24 -14.27 19.13 5.07
C ASN A 24 -13.25 20.15 5.57
N TYR A 25 -12.83 19.96 6.81
CA TYR A 25 -11.77 20.73 7.42
C TYR A 25 -10.43 20.05 7.17
N GLN A 26 -9.49 20.79 6.61
CA GLN A 26 -8.12 20.34 6.33
C GLN A 26 -7.12 21.18 7.11
N ALA A 27 -6.15 20.53 7.72
CA ALA A 27 -5.07 21.22 8.40
C ALA A 27 -3.74 20.45 8.39
N THR A 28 -2.65 21.19 8.56
CA THR A 28 -1.30 20.66 8.77
C THR A 28 -0.90 20.80 10.24
N LEU A 29 -0.30 19.75 10.81
CA LEU A 29 0.22 19.78 12.17
C LEU A 29 1.69 20.18 12.22
N LYS A 30 2.00 21.12 13.12
CA LYS A 30 3.36 21.61 13.32
C LYS A 30 3.71 21.78 14.79
N ASP A 31 4.99 21.65 15.11
CA ASP A 31 5.50 22.04 16.41
C ASP A 31 5.42 23.55 16.61
N THR A 32 5.11 23.97 17.84
CA THR A 32 4.91 25.39 18.18
C THR A 32 6.21 26.19 18.15
N ILE A 33 7.36 25.55 18.41
CA ILE A 33 8.66 26.20 18.58
C ILE A 33 9.52 26.03 17.33
N SER A 34 9.80 24.78 16.92
CA SER A 34 10.65 24.45 15.77
C SER A 34 9.94 24.69 14.43
N ASN A 35 8.59 24.74 14.44
CA ASN A 35 7.75 24.81 13.24
C ASN A 35 7.95 23.61 12.29
N GLU A 36 8.54 22.52 12.78
CA GLU A 36 8.66 21.25 12.08
C GLU A 36 7.30 20.57 11.94
N ILE A 37 7.16 19.76 10.89
CA ILE A 37 5.94 18.99 10.62
C ILE A 37 5.81 17.86 11.64
N ILE A 38 4.58 17.62 12.11
CA ILE A 38 4.26 16.49 12.99
C ILE A 38 3.54 15.42 12.18
N PRO A 39 4.25 14.37 11.71
CA PRO A 39 3.64 13.28 10.96
C PRO A 39 2.90 12.31 11.89
N TYR A 40 1.96 11.55 11.32
CA TYR A 40 1.29 10.44 11.99
C TYR A 40 0.67 10.74 13.37
N ALA A 41 0.20 11.97 13.58
CA ALA A 41 -0.52 12.33 14.79
C ALA A 41 -1.93 11.75 14.74
N SER A 42 -2.40 11.22 15.87
CA SER A 42 -3.76 10.70 16.03
C SER A 42 -4.72 11.87 16.24
N ILE A 43 -5.82 11.90 15.49
CA ILE A 43 -6.91 12.86 15.66
C ILE A 43 -8.17 12.08 16.04
N SER A 44 -8.55 12.15 17.31
CA SER A 44 -9.71 11.45 17.88
C SER A 44 -10.87 12.41 18.11
N TYR A 45 -12.09 11.97 17.84
CA TYR A 45 -13.30 12.77 18.06
C TYR A 45 -14.38 12.03 18.84
N ALA A 46 -14.26 10.71 19.00
CA ALA A 46 -15.07 9.91 19.90
C ALA A 46 -14.32 8.63 20.31
N PRO A 47 -14.79 7.89 21.35
CA PRO A 47 -14.23 6.58 21.66
C PRO A 47 -14.22 5.68 20.42
N ASN A 48 -13.06 5.08 20.14
CA ASN A 48 -12.80 4.22 18.98
C ASN A 48 -13.01 4.88 17.60
N LYS A 49 -13.17 6.21 17.54
CA LYS A 49 -13.32 6.98 16.31
C LYS A 49 -12.25 8.05 16.15
N GLY A 50 -11.53 7.98 15.05
CA GLY A 50 -10.46 8.92 14.75
C GLY A 50 -9.77 8.64 13.42
N ILE A 51 -8.85 9.53 13.09
CA ILE A 51 -7.98 9.45 11.91
C ILE A 51 -6.54 9.66 12.32
N ILE A 52 -5.65 9.63 11.33
CA ILE A 52 -4.24 9.95 11.49
C ILE A 52 -3.82 10.96 10.44
N SER A 53 -2.90 11.86 10.78
CA SER A 53 -2.24 12.70 9.78
C SER A 53 -1.26 11.88 8.93
N ASN A 54 -1.04 12.28 7.70
CA ASN A 54 -0.06 11.61 6.83
C ASN A 54 1.40 11.97 7.22
N GLU A 55 2.37 11.52 6.41
CA GLU A 55 3.80 11.79 6.62
C GLU A 55 4.18 13.28 6.48
N GLU A 56 3.30 14.08 5.89
CA GLU A 56 3.45 15.54 5.75
C GLU A 56 2.67 16.30 6.83
N GLY A 57 2.12 15.59 7.83
CA GLY A 57 1.34 16.16 8.92
C GLY A 57 -0.03 16.68 8.51
N ASN A 58 -0.49 16.37 7.29
CA ASN A 58 -1.79 16.80 6.78
C ASN A 58 -2.88 15.81 7.20
N PHE A 59 -4.06 16.33 7.55
CA PHE A 59 -5.26 15.53 7.80
C PHE A 59 -6.51 16.26 7.30
N SER A 60 -7.58 15.50 7.07
CA SER A 60 -8.89 16.02 6.70
C SER A 60 -10.00 15.35 7.51
N LEU A 61 -10.97 16.14 7.95
CA LEU A 61 -12.14 15.68 8.69
C LEU A 61 -13.42 16.27 8.10
N ASP A 62 -14.42 15.42 7.90
CA ASP A 62 -15.78 15.87 7.67
C ASP A 62 -16.41 16.26 9.01
N LEU A 63 -16.38 17.57 9.33
CA LEU A 63 -16.90 18.09 10.59
C LEU A 63 -18.41 17.86 10.73
N SER A 64 -19.14 17.69 9.63
CA SER A 64 -20.60 17.45 9.67
C SER A 64 -20.98 16.08 10.21
N LYS A 65 -20.03 15.12 10.21
CA LYS A 65 -20.22 13.76 10.72
C LYS A 65 -19.80 13.58 12.19
N ILE A 66 -19.31 14.65 12.82
CA ILE A 66 -18.83 14.62 14.20
C ILE A 66 -19.91 15.19 15.11
N ASN A 67 -20.39 14.37 16.05
CA ASN A 67 -21.45 14.77 16.99
C ASN A 67 -20.90 15.42 18.26
N GLN A 68 -19.57 15.44 18.44
CA GLN A 68 -18.88 15.97 19.61
C GLN A 68 -18.47 17.42 19.39
N ASP A 69 -18.35 18.21 20.45
CA ASP A 69 -17.98 19.63 20.34
C ASP A 69 -16.48 19.85 20.13
N SER A 70 -15.65 18.81 20.24
CA SER A 70 -14.19 18.91 20.18
C SER A 70 -13.53 17.70 19.55
N ILE A 71 -12.38 17.94 18.93
CA ILE A 71 -11.42 16.91 18.53
C ILE A 71 -10.20 16.97 19.45
N TYR A 72 -9.50 15.86 19.60
CA TYR A 72 -8.27 15.76 20.37
C TYR A 72 -7.16 15.22 19.50
N ILE A 73 -6.04 15.95 19.49
CA ILE A 73 -4.86 15.60 18.73
C ILE A 73 -3.76 15.15 19.70
N SER A 74 -3.15 14.01 19.42
CA SER A 74 -2.03 13.45 20.17
C SER A 74 -0.96 12.92 19.22
N SER A 75 0.30 13.12 19.59
CA SER A 75 1.46 12.55 18.91
C SER A 75 2.52 12.27 19.95
N VAL A 76 3.33 11.23 19.75
CA VAL A 76 4.43 10.89 20.65
C VAL A 76 5.38 12.08 20.77
N GLY A 77 5.73 12.45 22.00
CA GLY A 77 6.60 13.60 22.29
C GLY A 77 5.88 14.95 22.25
N TYR A 78 4.54 14.98 22.13
CA TYR A 78 3.75 16.22 22.13
C TYR A 78 2.61 16.15 23.14
N LEU A 79 2.32 17.30 23.77
CA LEU A 79 1.19 17.42 24.67
C LEU A 79 -0.13 17.24 23.89
N LYS A 80 -0.98 16.33 24.38
CA LYS A 80 -2.34 16.17 23.85
C LYS A 80 -3.11 17.49 23.94
N LYS A 81 -3.71 17.90 22.83
CA LYS A 81 -4.45 19.17 22.74
C LYS A 81 -5.84 18.96 22.18
N GLY A 82 -6.83 19.51 22.89
CA GLY A 82 -8.21 19.57 22.43
C GLY A 82 -8.46 20.84 21.61
N PHE A 83 -9.26 20.73 20.55
CA PHE A 83 -9.71 21.83 19.72
C PHE A 83 -11.23 21.78 19.58
N ALA A 84 -11.91 22.88 19.88
CA ALA A 84 -13.35 22.97 19.70
C ALA A 84 -13.67 23.00 18.20
N ILE A 85 -14.63 22.21 17.74
CA ILE A 85 -14.97 22.10 16.30
C ILE A 85 -15.35 23.45 15.73
N ASN A 86 -16.15 24.23 16.45
CA ASN A 86 -16.58 25.57 16.03
C ASN A 86 -15.42 26.59 15.92
N SER A 87 -14.24 26.26 16.45
CA SER A 87 -13.03 27.09 16.37
C SER A 87 -12.05 26.64 15.28
N LEU A 88 -12.28 25.49 14.64
CA LEU A 88 -11.42 24.97 13.57
C LEU A 88 -11.62 25.78 12.28
N LYS A 89 -10.78 26.80 12.10
CA LYS A 89 -10.74 27.65 10.90
C LYS A 89 -9.36 27.73 10.26
N ASP A 90 -8.32 27.46 11.06
CA ASP A 90 -6.94 27.62 10.65
C ASP A 90 -6.46 26.40 9.85
N SER A 91 -5.75 26.62 8.75
CA SER A 91 -5.15 25.51 7.98
C SER A 91 -3.90 24.92 8.64
N ILE A 92 -3.45 25.46 9.78
CA ILE A 92 -2.29 24.98 10.53
C ILE A 92 -2.67 24.89 12.01
N LEU A 93 -2.45 23.73 12.61
CA LEU A 93 -2.63 23.51 14.04
C LEU A 93 -1.29 23.24 14.70
N TYR A 94 -1.05 23.94 15.81
CA TYR A 94 0.20 23.82 16.56
C TYR A 94 0.03 22.95 17.80
N LEU A 95 0.94 21.98 17.94
CA LEU A 95 1.15 21.21 19.17
C LEU A 95 2.44 21.66 19.84
N LYS A 96 2.47 21.59 21.16
CA LYS A 96 3.66 21.90 21.94
C LYS A 96 4.35 20.60 22.29
N GLU A 97 5.65 20.51 22.04
CA GLU A 97 6.48 19.41 22.51
C GLU A 97 6.24 19.16 24.01
N GLU A 98 6.06 17.91 24.37
CA GLU A 98 6.07 17.44 25.73
C GLU A 98 7.54 17.42 26.18
N VAL A 99 8.02 18.58 26.66
CA VAL A 99 9.37 18.71 27.23
C VAL A 99 9.52 17.58 28.23
N GLU A 100 10.51 16.70 28.00
CA GLU A 100 10.86 15.59 28.88
C GLU A 100 10.94 16.12 30.31
N ASN A 101 9.87 15.93 31.09
CA ASN A 101 10.03 15.93 32.53
C ASN A 101 10.81 14.64 32.80
N LEU A 102 12.14 14.79 32.92
CA LEU A 102 13.02 13.85 33.64
C LEU A 102 12.45 13.52 35.05
N ASP A 103 11.49 14.32 35.53
CA ASP A 103 10.70 14.16 36.74
C ASP A 103 9.38 13.38 36.58
N LEU A 104 9.05 12.82 35.40
CA LEU A 104 8.09 11.70 35.32
C LEU A 104 8.79 10.45 35.88
N VAL A 105 9.16 10.52 37.15
CA VAL A 105 9.30 9.34 38.01
C VAL A 105 7.90 8.77 38.09
N TYR A 106 7.51 8.00 37.07
CA TYR A 106 6.46 7.03 37.24
C TYR A 106 6.96 6.14 38.38
N LEU A 107 6.35 6.32 39.55
CA LEU A 107 6.50 5.43 40.69
C LEU A 107 5.86 4.08 40.30
N SER A 108 6.41 3.41 39.28
CA SER A 108 6.16 2.00 39.11
C SER A 108 6.66 1.36 40.40
N LYS A 109 5.80 0.57 41.03
CA LYS A 109 6.09 -0.08 42.31
C LYS A 109 7.37 -0.94 42.25
N ASN A 110 7.79 -1.30 41.04
CA ASN A 110 8.94 -2.11 40.70
C ASN A 110 9.84 -1.36 39.69
N ASN A 111 11.16 -1.35 39.92
CA ASN A 111 12.16 -0.84 38.97
C ASN A 111 12.58 -1.95 38.01
N TYR A 112 11.86 -2.14 36.91
CA TYR A 112 12.19 -3.12 35.88
C TYR A 112 13.33 -2.65 34.97
N SER A 113 14.24 -3.55 34.64
CA SER A 113 15.18 -3.38 33.54
C SER A 113 14.49 -3.52 32.18
N ALA A 114 15.13 -3.01 31.12
CA ALA A 114 14.59 -3.12 29.75
C ALA A 114 14.30 -4.58 29.34
N LYS A 115 15.12 -5.53 29.82
CA LYS A 115 14.94 -6.96 29.52
C LYS A 115 13.72 -7.55 30.24
N GLU A 116 13.56 -7.23 31.53
CA GLU A 116 12.41 -7.68 32.32
C GLU A 116 11.10 -7.13 31.76
N ILE A 117 11.09 -5.87 31.29
CA ILE A 117 9.90 -5.31 30.61
C ILE A 117 9.56 -6.13 29.36
N MET A 118 10.56 -6.49 28.54
CA MET A 118 10.30 -7.29 27.34
C MET A 118 9.85 -8.73 27.65
N GLU A 119 10.33 -9.32 28.74
CA GLU A 119 9.85 -10.62 29.24
C GLU A 119 8.38 -10.52 29.69
N LEU A 120 7.99 -9.42 30.33
CA LEU A 120 6.59 -9.15 30.69
C LEU A 120 5.71 -8.88 29.46
N VAL A 121 6.25 -8.22 28.42
CA VAL A 121 5.56 -8.06 27.12
C VAL A 121 5.26 -9.43 26.52
N GLU A 122 6.24 -10.34 26.50
CA GLU A 122 6.07 -11.72 26.00
C GLU A 122 5.03 -12.48 26.84
N GLU A 123 5.08 -12.36 28.17
CA GLU A 123 4.12 -13.02 29.08
C GLU A 123 2.66 -12.54 28.86
N HIS A 124 2.46 -11.25 28.56
CA HIS A 124 1.13 -10.66 28.45
C HIS A 124 0.60 -10.60 27.01
N ILE A 125 1.34 -11.07 26.02
CA ILE A 125 0.99 -10.90 24.59
C ILE A 125 -0.38 -11.49 24.25
N ASP A 126 -0.68 -12.72 24.68
CA ASP A 126 -1.95 -13.40 24.39
C ASP A 126 -3.13 -12.72 25.09
N SER A 127 -2.89 -12.08 26.24
CA SER A 127 -3.92 -11.34 26.98
C SER A 127 -4.18 -9.95 26.40
N ASN A 128 -3.13 -9.30 25.86
CA ASN A 128 -3.18 -7.95 25.34
C ASN A 128 -3.62 -7.88 23.87
N TYR A 129 -3.44 -8.96 23.08
CA TYR A 129 -3.72 -9.01 21.64
C TYR A 129 -4.62 -10.19 21.26
N GLN A 130 -5.81 -10.23 21.84
CA GLN A 130 -6.83 -11.23 21.55
C GLN A 130 -7.51 -11.00 20.21
N ASN A 131 -7.85 -12.12 19.56
CA ASN A 131 -8.61 -12.15 18.32
C ASN A 131 -10.11 -12.06 18.63
N VAL A 132 -10.64 -10.84 18.64
CA VAL A 132 -12.08 -10.59 18.80
C VAL A 132 -12.70 -10.32 17.44
N LEU A 133 -13.74 -11.09 17.11
CA LEU A 133 -14.50 -10.89 15.90
C LEU A 133 -15.11 -9.48 15.87
N SER A 134 -14.73 -8.72 14.86
CA SER A 134 -15.09 -7.31 14.75
C SER A 134 -15.40 -6.88 13.33
N ASN A 135 -16.23 -5.86 13.20
CA ASN A 135 -16.41 -5.07 12.00
C ASN A 135 -15.56 -3.80 12.10
N GLN A 136 -14.58 -3.69 11.22
CA GLN A 136 -13.66 -2.57 11.14
C GLN A 136 -14.00 -1.72 9.92
N LYS A 137 -14.27 -0.44 10.13
CA LYS A 137 -14.36 0.54 9.06
C LYS A 137 -12.94 0.96 8.71
N ILE A 138 -12.51 0.65 7.49
CA ILE A 138 -11.11 0.71 7.08
C ILE A 138 -10.90 1.64 5.89
N PHE A 139 -9.72 2.26 5.88
CA PHE A 139 -9.11 2.83 4.68
C PHE A 139 -7.77 2.12 4.44
N TYR A 140 -7.59 1.58 3.24
CA TYR A 140 -6.38 0.89 2.81
C TYR A 140 -5.80 1.60 1.59
N ARG A 141 -4.50 1.88 1.63
CA ARG A 141 -3.74 2.42 0.50
C ARG A 141 -2.54 1.55 0.19
N GLN A 142 -2.28 1.36 -1.10
CA GLN A 142 -1.06 0.76 -1.62
C GLN A 142 -0.44 1.70 -2.64
N SER A 143 0.84 1.99 -2.47
CA SER A 143 1.67 2.69 -3.45
C SER A 143 2.74 1.74 -3.93
N TYR A 144 2.84 1.50 -5.23
CA TYR A 144 3.85 0.65 -5.84
C TYR A 144 4.58 1.41 -6.94
N ILE A 145 5.85 1.71 -6.69
CA ILE A 145 6.71 2.50 -7.57
C ILE A 145 7.81 1.58 -8.08
N THR A 146 7.99 1.52 -9.39
CA THR A 146 9.06 0.76 -10.03
C THR A 146 9.95 1.67 -10.87
N THR A 147 11.26 1.58 -10.68
CA THR A 147 12.27 2.38 -11.38
C THR A 147 13.29 1.48 -12.07
N VAL A 148 13.55 1.72 -13.35
CA VAL A 148 14.56 1.02 -14.14
C VAL A 148 15.88 1.81 -14.08
N ASN A 149 16.70 1.51 -13.08
CA ASN A 149 18.01 2.15 -12.86
C ASN A 149 19.01 1.85 -13.97
N LYS A 150 18.91 0.67 -14.60
CA LYS A 150 19.72 0.31 -15.77
C LYS A 150 18.90 -0.55 -16.71
N LEU A 151 19.00 -0.28 -18.01
CA LEU A 151 18.56 -1.20 -19.07
C LEU A 151 19.45 -1.01 -20.28
N THR A 152 20.17 -2.05 -20.64
CA THR A 152 21.02 -2.11 -21.84
C THR A 152 20.74 -3.40 -22.57
N MET A 153 20.55 -3.30 -23.89
CA MET A 153 20.35 -4.43 -24.79
C MET A 153 21.45 -4.40 -25.85
N ASP A 154 22.52 -5.16 -25.63
CA ASP A 154 23.65 -5.19 -26.56
C ASP A 154 23.43 -6.28 -27.60
N MET A 155 23.24 -5.89 -28.86
CA MET A 155 23.23 -6.83 -29.97
C MET A 155 24.66 -7.34 -30.23
N LYS A 156 24.84 -8.66 -30.23
CA LYS A 156 26.11 -9.32 -30.54
C LYS A 156 26.16 -9.73 -32.00
N GLU A 157 25.17 -10.47 -32.44
CA GLU A 157 25.06 -10.96 -33.81
C GLU A 157 23.58 -10.92 -34.23
N SER A 158 23.33 -10.66 -35.50
CA SER A 158 21.99 -10.77 -36.09
C SER A 158 22.12 -11.30 -37.50
N SER A 159 21.44 -12.41 -37.77
CA SER A 159 21.21 -12.90 -39.14
C SER A 159 19.84 -12.49 -39.67
N ILE A 160 19.12 -11.59 -38.97
CA ILE A 160 17.82 -11.03 -39.35
C ILE A 160 18.00 -9.54 -39.65
N PRO A 161 18.05 -9.11 -40.93
CA PRO A 161 18.28 -7.70 -41.29
C PRO A 161 17.32 -6.71 -40.64
N GLU A 162 16.06 -7.13 -40.44
CA GLU A 162 15.00 -6.35 -39.83
C GLU A 162 15.20 -6.15 -38.31
N ILE A 163 15.88 -7.09 -37.63
CA ILE A 163 16.26 -6.97 -36.22
C ILE A 163 17.71 -6.51 -36.14
N ASN A 164 17.90 -5.22 -36.36
CA ASN A 164 19.20 -4.54 -36.30
C ASN A 164 19.33 -3.66 -35.05
N LYS A 165 20.51 -3.08 -34.85
CA LYS A 165 20.81 -2.22 -33.70
C LYS A 165 19.82 -1.07 -33.54
N LYS A 166 19.40 -0.42 -34.63
CA LYS A 166 18.46 0.70 -34.59
C LYS A 166 17.10 0.28 -34.02
N LEU A 167 16.61 -0.91 -34.35
CA LEU A 167 15.37 -1.45 -33.76
C LEU A 167 15.53 -1.71 -32.26
N ILE A 168 16.65 -2.33 -31.85
CA ILE A 168 16.92 -2.62 -30.44
C ILE A 168 17.07 -1.34 -29.61
N ASP A 169 17.78 -0.33 -30.14
CA ASP A 169 17.91 0.98 -29.50
C ASP A 169 16.53 1.67 -29.38
N SER A 170 15.68 1.55 -30.42
CA SER A 170 14.30 2.06 -30.38
C SER A 170 13.47 1.36 -29.30
N ILE A 171 13.57 0.04 -29.17
CA ILE A 171 12.86 -0.71 -28.12
C ILE A 171 13.32 -0.26 -26.73
N ASN A 172 14.63 -0.10 -26.53
CA ASN A 172 15.20 0.38 -25.26
C ASN A 172 14.70 1.80 -24.89
N GLY A 173 14.45 2.65 -25.89
CA GLY A 173 13.86 3.98 -25.71
C GLY A 173 12.36 3.97 -25.41
N LEU A 174 11.62 2.97 -25.89
CA LEU A 174 10.17 2.83 -25.67
C LEU A 174 9.81 2.19 -24.32
N ILE A 175 10.78 1.61 -23.62
CA ILE A 175 10.57 1.02 -22.29
C ILE A 175 10.57 2.14 -21.24
N PRO A 176 9.45 2.36 -20.52
CA PRO A 176 9.39 3.39 -19.50
C PRO A 176 10.45 3.17 -18.40
N ARG A 177 10.99 4.26 -17.86
CA ARG A 177 12.00 4.20 -16.80
C ARG A 177 11.42 4.22 -15.40
N LYS A 178 10.15 4.60 -15.29
CA LYS A 178 9.39 4.67 -14.04
C LYS A 178 7.95 4.23 -14.30
N SER A 179 7.36 3.56 -13.31
CA SER A 179 5.93 3.22 -13.26
C SER A 179 5.45 3.49 -11.85
N ASP A 180 4.32 4.17 -11.74
CA ASP A 180 3.65 4.46 -10.49
C ASP A 180 2.28 3.78 -10.52
N TYR A 181 1.95 3.04 -9.47
CA TYR A 181 0.65 2.43 -9.26
C TYR A 181 0.17 2.80 -7.87
N TYR A 182 -1.01 3.39 -7.77
CA TYR A 182 -1.66 3.69 -6.51
C TYR A 182 -3.03 3.02 -6.47
N GLN A 183 -3.36 2.49 -5.31
CA GLN A 183 -4.66 1.90 -5.05
C GLN A 183 -5.15 2.36 -3.68
N GLU A 184 -6.39 2.82 -3.62
CA GLU A 184 -7.04 3.28 -2.41
C GLU A 184 -8.39 2.58 -2.28
N THR A 185 -8.69 2.03 -1.11
CA THR A 185 -9.89 1.25 -0.84
C THR A 185 -10.48 1.66 0.50
N LEU A 186 -11.76 2.01 0.49
CA LEU A 186 -12.60 2.22 1.67
C LEU A 186 -13.60 1.07 1.79
N GLY A 187 -13.82 0.57 3.00
CA GLY A 187 -14.78 -0.51 3.20
C GLY A 187 -14.92 -0.97 4.65
N ASN A 188 -15.63 -2.08 4.80
CA ASN A 188 -15.80 -2.78 6.07
C ASN A 188 -15.07 -4.12 6.01
N TYR A 189 -14.12 -4.31 6.93
CA TYR A 189 -13.36 -5.53 7.09
C TYR A 189 -13.85 -6.26 8.34
N TYR A 190 -14.41 -7.45 8.13
CA TYR A 190 -14.96 -8.29 9.17
C TYR A 190 -13.96 -9.40 9.46
N THR A 191 -13.41 -9.45 10.66
CA THR A 191 -12.33 -10.39 10.96
C THR A 191 -12.20 -10.76 12.44
N ASP A 192 -11.75 -11.99 12.67
CA ASP A 192 -11.16 -12.52 13.91
C ASP A 192 -9.69 -12.96 13.65
N LEU A 193 -9.04 -12.38 12.63
CA LEU A 193 -7.73 -12.73 12.05
C LEU A 193 -7.66 -14.09 11.32
N GLU A 194 -8.41 -15.09 11.75
CA GLU A 194 -8.48 -16.40 11.07
C GLU A 194 -9.42 -16.36 9.86
N ASN A 195 -10.62 -15.83 10.10
CA ASN A 195 -11.70 -15.65 9.15
C ASN A 195 -11.79 -14.18 8.75
N GLN A 196 -12.07 -13.94 7.47
CA GLN A 196 -12.11 -12.59 6.94
C GLN A 196 -13.10 -12.43 5.79
N LYS A 197 -13.91 -11.38 5.88
CA LYS A 197 -14.79 -10.90 4.80
C LYS A 197 -14.53 -9.41 4.59
N LEU A 198 -14.54 -8.98 3.33
CA LEU A 198 -14.37 -7.57 2.97
C LEU A 198 -15.56 -7.11 2.11
N ILE A 199 -16.18 -6.01 2.53
CA ILE A 199 -17.14 -5.27 1.71
C ILE A 199 -16.51 -3.94 1.34
N ILE A 200 -16.29 -3.72 0.05
CA ILE A 200 -15.72 -2.46 -0.46
C ILE A 200 -16.86 -1.48 -0.72
N SER A 201 -16.80 -0.29 -0.10
CA SER A 201 -17.76 0.79 -0.39
C SER A 201 -17.28 1.67 -1.54
N LYS A 202 -15.97 1.94 -1.60
CA LYS A 202 -15.37 2.85 -2.59
C LYS A 202 -13.91 2.47 -2.81
N ALA A 203 -13.44 2.52 -4.05
CA ALA A 203 -12.02 2.34 -4.34
C ALA A 203 -11.61 3.06 -5.62
N ALA A 204 -10.36 3.47 -5.67
CA ALA A 204 -9.72 4.07 -6.83
C ALA A 204 -8.39 3.38 -7.16
N GLU A 205 -8.07 3.32 -8.45
CA GLU A 205 -6.75 2.93 -8.95
C GLU A 205 -6.20 4.05 -9.83
N LEU A 206 -4.95 4.46 -9.58
CA LEU A 206 -4.24 5.45 -10.37
C LEU A 206 -3.00 4.79 -10.95
N TYR A 207 -3.02 4.57 -12.26
CA TYR A 207 -1.89 4.01 -13.00
C TYR A 207 -2.04 4.29 -14.49
N ASP A 208 -0.91 4.31 -15.19
CA ASP A 208 -0.87 4.37 -16.64
C ASP A 208 -0.99 2.94 -17.21
N LYS A 209 -2.05 2.69 -17.99
CA LYS A 209 -2.34 1.37 -18.58
C LYS A 209 -1.29 0.94 -19.61
N ASP A 210 -0.59 1.89 -20.22
CA ASP A 210 0.41 1.65 -21.26
C ASP A 210 1.83 1.44 -20.68
N VAL A 211 1.98 1.65 -19.38
CA VAL A 211 3.21 1.48 -18.62
C VAL A 211 3.11 0.23 -17.73
N ASN A 212 3.64 -0.90 -18.23
CA ASN A 212 3.80 -2.12 -17.44
C ASN A 212 5.28 -2.53 -17.39
N LEU A 213 5.93 -2.26 -16.26
CA LEU A 213 7.35 -2.56 -16.02
C LEU A 213 7.61 -3.92 -15.37
N SER A 214 6.58 -4.77 -15.25
CA SER A 214 6.79 -6.17 -14.86
C SER A 214 7.60 -6.92 -15.92
N MET A 215 8.27 -8.01 -15.52
CA MET A 215 9.02 -8.86 -16.46
C MET A 215 8.14 -9.41 -17.57
N GLU A 216 6.90 -9.80 -17.24
CA GLU A 216 5.94 -10.26 -18.22
C GLU A 216 5.52 -9.14 -19.17
N GLY A 217 5.24 -7.94 -18.64
CA GLY A 217 4.90 -6.76 -19.43
C GLY A 217 6.01 -6.35 -20.40
N LEU A 218 7.26 -6.29 -19.92
CA LEU A 218 8.42 -6.02 -20.77
C LEU A 218 8.64 -7.11 -21.82
N SER A 219 8.48 -8.38 -21.45
CA SER A 219 8.60 -9.51 -22.40
C SER A 219 7.52 -9.45 -23.49
N LYS A 220 6.26 -9.16 -23.14
CA LYS A 220 5.15 -9.02 -24.09
C LYS A 220 5.36 -7.83 -25.02
N LYS A 221 5.73 -6.66 -24.49
CA LYS A 221 6.01 -5.45 -25.30
C LYS A 221 7.18 -5.68 -26.26
N LEU A 222 8.24 -6.35 -25.79
CA LEU A 222 9.35 -6.77 -26.63
C LEU A 222 8.89 -7.72 -27.74
N GLU A 223 8.09 -8.74 -27.41
CA GLU A 223 7.54 -9.69 -28.36
C GLU A 223 6.67 -9.01 -29.43
N GLU A 224 5.77 -8.11 -29.03
CA GLU A 224 4.91 -7.34 -29.94
C GLU A 224 5.72 -6.50 -30.93
N ILE A 225 6.73 -5.77 -30.45
CA ILE A 225 7.57 -4.94 -31.32
C ILE A 225 8.36 -5.83 -32.28
N LEU A 226 8.95 -6.93 -31.80
CA LEU A 226 9.72 -7.83 -32.66
C LEU A 226 8.84 -8.53 -33.71
N ASN A 227 7.65 -9.00 -33.33
CA ASN A 227 6.73 -9.67 -34.26
C ASN A 227 6.21 -8.73 -35.36
N LYS A 228 5.97 -7.45 -35.05
CA LYS A 228 5.58 -6.44 -36.06
C LYS A 228 6.66 -6.19 -37.11
N ASN A 229 7.92 -6.49 -36.79
CA ASN A 229 9.08 -6.21 -37.65
C ASN A 229 9.62 -7.46 -38.38
N VAL A 230 8.97 -8.63 -38.28
CA VAL A 230 9.41 -9.88 -38.93
C VAL A 230 8.40 -10.35 -39.98
N LYS A 231 8.87 -11.09 -40.99
CA LYS A 231 8.08 -11.56 -42.13
C LYS A 231 6.85 -12.38 -41.71
N ARG A 232 5.73 -12.20 -42.41
CA ARG A 232 4.41 -12.80 -42.10
C ARG A 232 4.38 -14.33 -42.03
N ASN A 233 5.32 -15.03 -42.67
CA ASN A 233 5.41 -16.49 -42.70
C ASN A 233 6.34 -17.09 -41.62
N SER A 234 6.91 -16.25 -40.76
CA SER A 234 7.85 -16.63 -39.72
C SER A 234 7.26 -16.46 -38.31
N TYR A 235 7.87 -17.13 -37.32
CA TYR A 235 7.61 -16.85 -35.91
C TYR A 235 8.93 -16.76 -35.14
N LEU A 236 8.94 -15.94 -34.10
CA LEU A 236 10.10 -15.74 -33.25
C LEU A 236 10.02 -16.61 -32.00
N LYS A 237 11.13 -17.29 -31.68
CA LYS A 237 11.30 -17.96 -30.40
C LYS A 237 12.41 -17.27 -29.62
N ILE A 238 12.06 -16.71 -28.47
CA ILE A 238 13.02 -16.15 -27.52
C ILE A 238 13.54 -17.28 -26.64
N LYS A 239 14.87 -17.38 -26.49
CA LYS A 239 15.54 -18.31 -25.57
C LYS A 239 16.42 -17.51 -24.61
N SER A 240 16.34 -17.86 -23.32
CA SER A 240 17.17 -17.29 -22.26
C SER A 240 17.85 -18.42 -21.48
N GLY A 241 18.93 -18.99 -22.02
CA GLY A 241 19.66 -20.09 -21.35
C GLY A 241 18.75 -21.26 -20.92
N ILE A 242 18.92 -21.75 -19.68
CA ILE A 242 18.26 -22.96 -19.12
C ILE A 242 16.73 -22.82 -18.98
N PHE A 243 16.18 -21.61 -19.08
CA PHE A 243 14.74 -21.34 -18.96
C PHE A 243 14.19 -20.83 -20.30
N GLY A 244 13.96 -21.76 -21.23
CA GLY A 244 13.29 -21.47 -22.49
C GLY A 244 11.77 -21.60 -22.34
N SER A 245 11.07 -20.55 -21.92
CA SER A 245 9.61 -20.50 -22.01
C SER A 245 9.18 -20.67 -23.47
N LYS A 246 8.30 -21.63 -23.73
CA LYS A 246 7.63 -21.78 -25.03
C LYS A 246 6.44 -20.83 -25.02
N VAL A 247 6.56 -19.66 -25.64
CA VAL A 247 5.38 -18.90 -26.03
C VAL A 247 4.71 -19.70 -27.16
N GLN A 248 3.56 -20.33 -26.86
CA GLN A 248 2.71 -20.96 -27.87
C GLN A 248 1.88 -19.86 -28.53
N VAL A 249 2.27 -19.53 -29.76
CA VAL A 249 1.60 -18.56 -30.63
C VAL A 249 0.53 -19.29 -31.43
N ASP A 250 -0.56 -19.70 -30.79
CA ASP A 250 -1.68 -20.38 -31.47
C ASP A 250 -2.98 -19.55 -31.49
N SER A 251 -2.95 -18.24 -31.25
CA SER A 251 -4.22 -17.48 -31.15
C SER A 251 -4.30 -16.09 -31.80
N ILE A 252 -3.37 -15.68 -32.68
CA ILE A 252 -3.52 -14.36 -33.37
C ILE A 252 -3.51 -14.45 -34.91
N ILE A 253 -3.54 -15.64 -35.51
CA ILE A 253 -3.68 -15.74 -36.98
C ILE A 253 -4.69 -16.83 -37.36
N ALA A 254 -5.94 -16.57 -37.05
CA ALA A 254 -7.16 -17.12 -37.66
C ALA A 254 -8.30 -16.23 -37.10
N GLU A 255 -9.17 -15.55 -37.83
CA GLU A 255 -9.56 -15.51 -39.23
C GLU A 255 -10.24 -14.15 -39.45
N ASN A 256 -10.08 -13.57 -40.64
CA ASN A 256 -11.05 -12.60 -41.14
C ASN A 256 -12.27 -13.39 -41.63
N LYS A 257 -13.39 -13.36 -40.90
CA LYS A 257 -14.78 -13.23 -41.39
C LYS A 257 -15.81 -13.39 -40.24
N GLU A 258 -16.86 -12.57 -40.32
CA GLU A 258 -18.09 -12.51 -39.49
C GLU A 258 -18.05 -11.72 -38.17
N SER A 259 -18.16 -10.41 -38.32
CA SER A 259 -18.06 -9.36 -37.29
C SER A 259 -19.35 -9.04 -36.50
N LYS A 260 -20.28 -9.98 -36.32
CA LYS A 260 -21.46 -9.76 -35.42
C LYS A 260 -21.64 -10.84 -34.35
N GLU A 261 -21.46 -12.13 -34.65
CA GLU A 261 -21.48 -13.18 -33.61
C GLU A 261 -20.22 -13.20 -32.73
N ILE A 262 -19.09 -12.72 -33.26
CA ILE A 262 -17.84 -12.56 -32.50
C ILE A 262 -17.99 -11.45 -31.45
N GLU A 263 -18.75 -10.40 -31.75
CA GLU A 263 -18.95 -9.27 -30.83
C GLU A 263 -19.78 -9.67 -29.60
N GLU A 264 -20.81 -10.51 -29.76
CA GLU A 264 -21.63 -11.03 -28.66
C GLU A 264 -20.87 -12.09 -27.82
N LYS A 265 -20.09 -12.96 -28.45
CA LYS A 265 -19.22 -13.93 -27.76
C LYS A 265 -18.04 -13.27 -27.05
N LEU A 266 -17.52 -12.15 -27.56
CA LEU A 266 -16.52 -11.32 -26.88
C LEU A 266 -17.13 -10.60 -25.68
N LYS A 267 -18.30 -9.96 -25.81
CA LYS A 267 -19.01 -9.31 -24.68
C LYS A 267 -19.33 -10.27 -23.53
N ALA A 268 -19.70 -11.53 -23.82
CA ALA A 268 -19.95 -12.55 -22.81
C ALA A 268 -18.67 -13.13 -22.17
N LYS A 269 -17.56 -13.21 -22.93
CA LYS A 269 -16.25 -13.55 -22.37
C LYS A 269 -15.65 -12.41 -21.56
N ASP A 270 -15.87 -11.17 -21.99
CA ASP A 270 -15.40 -9.97 -21.31
C ASP A 270 -16.14 -9.79 -19.99
N SER A 271 -17.46 -10.05 -19.93
CA SER A 271 -18.21 -10.02 -18.66
C SER A 271 -17.78 -11.12 -17.69
N ALA A 272 -17.58 -12.35 -18.15
CA ALA A 272 -17.08 -13.45 -17.33
C ALA A 272 -15.62 -13.22 -16.86
N ALA A 273 -14.74 -12.74 -17.74
CA ALA A 273 -13.36 -12.39 -17.44
C ALA A 273 -13.26 -11.16 -16.52
N LEU A 274 -14.17 -10.19 -16.65
CA LEU A 274 -14.29 -9.04 -15.77
C LEU A 274 -14.78 -9.48 -14.39
N ALA A 275 -15.77 -10.36 -14.29
CA ALA A 275 -16.21 -10.94 -13.01
C ALA A 275 -15.07 -11.74 -12.34
N GLU A 276 -14.31 -12.53 -13.11
CA GLU A 276 -13.12 -13.22 -12.61
C GLU A 276 -12.02 -12.24 -12.17
N LYS A 277 -11.82 -11.14 -12.91
CA LYS A 277 -10.89 -10.06 -12.55
C LYS A 277 -11.34 -9.31 -11.28
N SER A 278 -12.64 -9.08 -11.10
CA SER A 278 -13.23 -8.47 -9.88
C SER A 278 -12.94 -9.35 -8.66
N LYS A 279 -13.24 -10.66 -8.78
CA LYS A 279 -12.96 -11.66 -7.74
C LYS A 279 -11.49 -11.69 -7.38
N ARG A 280 -10.61 -11.63 -8.39
CA ARG A 280 -9.16 -11.52 -8.19
C ARG A 280 -8.78 -10.24 -7.43
N LYS A 281 -9.34 -9.07 -7.77
CA LYS A 281 -9.05 -7.79 -7.08
C LYS A 281 -9.44 -7.82 -5.60
N LEU A 282 -10.66 -8.24 -5.28
CA LEU A 282 -11.11 -8.38 -3.89
C LEU A 282 -10.18 -9.33 -3.12
N PHE A 283 -9.84 -10.46 -3.74
CA PHE A 283 -8.89 -11.41 -3.18
C PHE A 283 -7.51 -10.76 -2.93
N TYR A 284 -6.96 -10.02 -3.89
CA TYR A 284 -5.68 -9.32 -3.72
C TYR A 284 -5.72 -8.32 -2.56
N ILE A 285 -6.74 -7.47 -2.47
CA ILE A 285 -6.87 -6.50 -1.37
C ILE A 285 -6.93 -7.24 -0.03
N LYS A 286 -7.77 -8.26 0.06
CA LYS A 286 -7.94 -9.05 1.27
C LYS A 286 -6.65 -9.77 1.67
N SER A 287 -5.94 -10.35 0.71
CA SER A 287 -4.62 -10.95 0.93
C SER A 287 -3.57 -9.93 1.37
N SER A 288 -3.57 -8.72 0.79
CA SER A 288 -2.65 -7.67 1.21
C SER A 288 -2.91 -7.20 2.64
N ILE A 289 -4.18 -7.02 3.02
CA ILE A 289 -4.56 -6.70 4.41
C ILE A 289 -4.16 -7.84 5.35
N LYS A 290 -4.43 -9.11 4.98
CA LYS A 290 -3.99 -10.27 5.75
C LYS A 290 -2.48 -10.28 5.97
N ASN A 291 -1.70 -10.02 4.92
CA ASN A 291 -0.24 -9.95 5.00
C ASN A 291 0.25 -8.81 5.92
N LEU A 292 -0.51 -7.72 6.06
CA LEU A 292 -0.20 -6.67 7.05
C LEU A 292 -0.41 -7.19 8.47
N TYR A 293 -1.50 -7.92 8.74
CA TYR A 293 -1.71 -8.57 10.03
C TYR A 293 -0.64 -9.62 10.33
N GLU A 294 -0.25 -10.44 9.34
CA GLU A 294 0.87 -11.41 9.48
C GLU A 294 2.24 -10.73 9.68
N SER A 295 2.35 -9.41 9.44
CA SER A 295 3.57 -8.65 9.73
C SER A 295 3.66 -8.16 11.18
N LEU A 296 2.56 -8.25 11.93
CA LEU A 296 2.50 -7.83 13.33
C LEU A 296 3.19 -8.88 14.21
N PHE A 297 3.84 -8.40 15.27
CA PHE A 297 4.70 -9.22 16.13
C PHE A 297 3.98 -10.32 16.92
N TYR A 298 2.64 -10.27 17.01
CA TYR A 298 1.79 -11.23 17.71
C TYR A 298 1.00 -12.13 16.74
N ALA A 299 1.31 -12.08 15.43
CA ALA A 299 0.77 -13.04 14.48
C ALA A 299 1.34 -14.46 14.73
N GLU A 300 0.69 -15.49 14.20
CA GLU A 300 1.10 -16.90 14.39
C GLU A 300 2.50 -17.22 13.82
N ASP A 301 2.86 -16.64 12.67
CA ASP A 301 4.21 -16.73 12.06
C ASP A 301 4.66 -15.35 11.59
N PRO A 302 5.12 -14.48 12.51
CA PRO A 302 5.34 -13.08 12.20
C PRO A 302 6.64 -12.91 11.40
N THR A 303 6.57 -12.16 10.31
CA THR A 303 7.79 -11.79 9.55
C THR A 303 8.78 -11.02 10.43
N PHE A 304 8.26 -10.25 11.38
CA PHE A 304 9.00 -9.58 12.44
C PHE A 304 8.79 -10.31 13.78
N ASN A 305 9.70 -11.24 14.09
CA ASN A 305 9.65 -12.11 15.27
C ASN A 305 10.51 -11.61 16.43
N LEU A 306 10.33 -10.35 16.83
CA LEU A 306 11.05 -9.79 17.97
C LEU A 306 10.73 -10.57 19.25
N ILE A 307 9.44 -10.80 19.51
CA ILE A 307 8.96 -11.43 20.75
C ILE A 307 9.46 -12.86 20.88
N ASP A 308 9.34 -13.70 19.84
CA ASP A 308 9.83 -15.09 19.89
C ASP A 308 11.36 -15.22 20.06
N LYS A 309 12.10 -14.11 19.94
CA LYS A 309 13.57 -14.10 19.88
C LYS A 309 14.15 -13.01 20.78
N LEU A 310 13.55 -12.76 21.94
CA LEU A 310 14.00 -11.69 22.85
C LEU A 310 15.50 -11.74 23.15
N ASN A 311 16.05 -12.95 23.34
CA ASN A 311 17.47 -13.16 23.66
C ASN A 311 18.44 -12.76 22.53
N LYS A 312 17.94 -12.56 21.31
CA LYS A 312 18.74 -12.12 20.14
C LYS A 312 18.80 -10.61 19.98
N TYR A 313 18.32 -9.84 20.96
CA TYR A 313 18.36 -8.38 20.94
C TYR A 313 18.91 -7.80 22.24
N GLU A 314 19.43 -6.58 22.16
CA GLU A 314 19.73 -5.70 23.28
C GLU A 314 18.61 -4.68 23.41
N TYR A 315 18.22 -4.40 24.65
CA TYR A 315 17.14 -3.48 24.97
C TYR A 315 17.67 -2.34 25.83
N THR A 316 17.21 -1.12 25.56
CA THR A 316 17.58 0.06 26.34
C THR A 316 16.35 0.92 26.57
N ILE A 317 16.04 1.21 27.83
CA ILE A 317 15.05 2.22 28.20
C ILE A 317 15.67 3.59 27.88
N LYS A 318 15.04 4.34 26.98
CA LYS A 318 15.44 5.71 26.61
C LYS A 318 14.74 6.77 27.45
N GLY A 319 13.59 6.44 28.01
CA GLY A 319 12.80 7.34 28.83
C GLY A 319 11.36 6.88 28.94
N TYR A 320 10.47 7.85 29.18
CA TYR A 320 9.04 7.65 29.32
C TYR A 320 8.31 8.65 28.42
N SER A 321 7.14 8.27 27.93
CA SER A 321 6.25 9.18 27.19
C SER A 321 4.80 8.82 27.47
N ILE A 322 3.88 9.75 27.19
CA ILE A 322 2.45 9.49 27.21
C ILE A 322 1.99 9.27 25.77
N VAL A 323 1.50 8.05 25.48
CA VAL A 323 0.93 7.70 24.18
C VAL A 323 -0.55 7.39 24.38
N ASN A 324 -1.44 8.09 23.67
CA ASN A 324 -2.90 7.91 23.82
C ASN A 324 -3.42 8.04 25.27
N ASN A 325 -2.87 8.97 26.06
CA ASN A 325 -3.14 9.13 27.51
C ASN A 325 -2.63 7.98 28.39
N GLU A 326 -1.84 7.06 27.84
CA GLU A 326 -1.27 5.96 28.58
C GLU A 326 0.24 6.18 28.78
N PRO A 327 0.73 6.08 30.01
CA PRO A 327 2.16 6.15 30.27
C PRO A 327 2.87 4.92 29.72
N CYS A 328 3.96 5.18 29.00
CA CYS A 328 4.73 4.17 28.30
C CYS A 328 6.22 4.31 28.56
N TYR A 329 6.90 3.17 28.70
CA TYR A 329 8.34 3.06 28.53
C TYR A 329 8.71 3.28 27.05
N ILE A 330 9.76 4.03 26.78
CA ILE A 330 10.39 4.10 25.45
C ILE A 330 11.55 3.09 25.44
N ILE A 331 11.39 1.99 24.72
CA ILE A 331 12.38 0.91 24.65
C ILE A 331 12.95 0.82 23.24
N ASN A 332 14.25 1.08 23.11
CA ASN A 332 14.97 0.77 21.88
C ASN A 332 15.43 -0.69 21.90
N PHE A 333 15.38 -1.34 20.75
CA PHE A 333 15.95 -2.67 20.55
C PHE A 333 16.92 -2.68 19.37
N GLU A 334 18.04 -3.38 19.55
CA GLU A 334 19.06 -3.58 18.51
C GLU A 334 19.49 -5.06 18.45
N PRO A 335 19.82 -5.58 17.25
CA PRO A 335 20.07 -7.00 17.08
C PRO A 335 21.44 -7.42 17.62
N LYS A 336 21.47 -8.54 18.33
CA LYS A 336 22.70 -9.29 18.66
C LYS A 336 23.04 -10.24 17.53
N GLY A 337 24.17 -10.02 16.87
CA GLY A 337 24.69 -10.92 15.83
C GLY A 337 23.89 -10.86 14.53
N SER A 338 23.26 -11.96 14.14
CA SER A 338 22.70 -12.12 12.79
C SER A 338 21.26 -11.62 12.60
N LYS A 339 20.63 -11.01 13.62
CA LYS A 339 19.27 -10.46 13.46
C LYS A 339 19.22 -9.22 12.59
N GLU A 340 18.06 -8.98 12.01
CA GLU A 340 17.89 -8.09 10.87
C GLU A 340 17.27 -6.74 11.23
N TYR A 341 16.63 -6.59 12.39
CA TYR A 341 15.81 -5.42 12.70
C TYR A 341 16.34 -4.61 13.87
N LYS A 342 16.04 -3.31 13.87
CA LYS A 342 16.13 -2.43 15.03
C LYS A 342 14.92 -1.50 15.08
N GLY A 343 14.64 -0.95 16.25
CA GLY A 343 13.49 -0.07 16.38
C GLY A 343 13.28 0.46 17.79
N THR A 344 12.11 1.08 17.95
CA THR A 344 11.62 1.66 19.20
C THR A 344 10.21 1.14 19.47
N LEU A 345 9.99 0.73 20.70
CA LEU A 345 8.70 0.29 21.23
C LEU A 345 8.24 1.30 22.29
N PHE A 346 6.94 1.58 22.29
CA PHE A 346 6.26 2.28 23.38
C PHE A 346 5.44 1.23 24.13
N VAL A 347 5.87 0.91 25.34
CA VAL A 347 5.28 -0.18 26.14
C VAL A 347 4.53 0.41 27.33
N ASN A 348 3.23 0.19 27.42
CA ASN A 348 2.40 0.65 28.53
C ASN A 348 2.97 0.16 29.88
N VAL A 349 3.12 1.07 30.84
CA VAL A 349 3.76 0.75 32.14
C VAL A 349 2.90 -0.13 33.06
N ASN A 350 1.60 -0.24 32.80
CA ASN A 350 0.64 -0.93 33.66
C ASN A 350 0.38 -2.37 33.22
N ASP A 351 0.21 -2.61 31.92
CA ASP A 351 -0.16 -3.91 31.35
C ASP A 351 0.85 -4.47 30.34
N PHE A 352 1.99 -3.77 30.15
CA PHE A 352 3.08 -4.18 29.28
C PHE A 352 2.67 -4.39 27.81
N ALA A 353 1.58 -3.76 27.36
CA ALA A 353 1.23 -3.76 25.95
C ALA A 353 2.11 -2.79 25.15
N ILE A 354 2.62 -3.23 24.00
CA ILE A 354 3.16 -2.34 22.96
C ILE A 354 2.03 -1.50 22.34
N VAL A 355 1.95 -0.22 22.69
CA VAL A 355 0.93 0.70 22.17
C VAL A 355 1.34 1.35 20.84
N GLN A 356 2.63 1.40 20.57
CA GLN A 356 3.19 1.88 19.31
C GLN A 356 4.55 1.23 19.07
N MET A 357 4.88 0.96 17.82
CA MET A 357 6.23 0.56 17.43
C MET A 357 6.66 1.17 16.10
N ASP A 358 7.95 1.38 15.99
CA ASP A 358 8.63 1.74 14.76
C ASP A 358 9.86 0.83 14.60
N TYR A 359 9.97 0.11 13.49
CA TYR A 359 11.15 -0.72 13.24
C TYR A 359 11.57 -0.72 11.78
N LYS A 360 12.85 -1.01 11.54
CA LYS A 360 13.40 -1.17 10.20
C LYS A 360 14.50 -2.22 10.16
N ASN A 361 14.69 -2.81 8.98
CA ASN A 361 15.82 -3.68 8.74
C ASN A 361 17.15 -2.87 8.74
N ILE A 362 18.23 -3.47 9.24
CA ILE A 362 19.58 -2.91 9.25
C ILE A 362 20.49 -3.49 8.16
N LYS A 363 20.01 -4.55 7.50
CA LYS A 363 20.67 -5.26 6.41
C LYS A 363 19.60 -5.90 5.52
N ASN A 364 19.99 -6.38 4.35
CA ASN A 364 19.06 -7.04 3.45
C ASN A 364 18.45 -8.31 4.08
N LEU A 365 17.15 -8.52 3.87
CA LEU A 365 16.42 -9.64 4.46
C LEU A 365 16.55 -10.94 3.67
N LYS A 366 16.54 -10.84 2.33
CA LYS A 366 16.59 -11.97 1.41
C LYS A 366 17.36 -11.55 0.17
N ASP A 367 18.48 -12.21 -0.11
CA ASP A 367 19.32 -11.94 -1.27
C ASP A 367 19.61 -13.24 -2.02
N PHE A 368 19.53 -13.22 -3.35
CA PHE A 368 20.08 -14.29 -4.17
C PHE A 368 20.71 -13.74 -5.44
N SER A 369 21.70 -14.47 -5.97
CA SER A 369 22.26 -14.22 -7.29
C SER A 369 22.59 -15.55 -7.95
N LEU A 370 21.83 -15.91 -8.97
CA LEU A 370 21.97 -17.19 -9.65
C LEU A 370 21.67 -17.07 -11.15
N LEU A 371 22.56 -17.64 -11.98
CA LEU A 371 22.39 -17.71 -13.44
C LEU A 371 22.07 -16.34 -14.08
N GLY A 372 22.72 -15.27 -13.62
CA GLY A 372 22.51 -13.92 -14.12
C GLY A 372 21.17 -13.28 -13.73
N LEU A 373 20.45 -13.83 -12.75
CA LEU A 373 19.38 -13.12 -12.03
C LEU A 373 19.88 -12.77 -10.64
N SER A 374 19.55 -11.57 -10.17
CA SER A 374 19.78 -11.17 -8.80
C SER A 374 18.51 -10.58 -8.19
N TYR A 375 18.33 -10.79 -6.91
CA TYR A 375 17.24 -10.25 -6.11
C TYR A 375 17.81 -9.82 -4.76
N SER A 376 17.31 -8.71 -4.23
CA SER A 376 17.58 -8.30 -2.87
C SER A 376 16.35 -7.62 -2.27
N SER A 377 15.97 -8.00 -1.06
CA SER A 377 15.00 -7.27 -0.24
C SER A 377 15.76 -6.30 0.66
N ASN A 378 15.86 -5.06 0.23
CA ASN A 378 16.78 -4.06 0.81
C ASN A 378 16.12 -3.12 1.83
N LEU A 379 14.80 -2.95 1.78
CA LEU A 379 14.03 -2.15 2.72
C LEU A 379 12.84 -2.95 3.26
N TYR A 380 12.69 -2.89 4.58
CA TYR A 380 11.53 -3.36 5.32
C TYR A 380 11.41 -2.48 6.56
N GLN A 381 10.43 -1.59 6.56
CA GLN A 381 10.19 -0.65 7.65
C GLN A 381 8.70 -0.61 7.96
N SER A 382 8.36 -0.65 9.24
CA SER A 382 6.96 -0.60 9.67
C SER A 382 6.76 0.39 10.81
N LYS A 383 5.58 1.01 10.81
CA LYS A 383 5.04 1.81 11.90
C LYS A 383 3.69 1.23 12.27
N VAL A 384 3.48 0.90 13.54
CA VAL A 384 2.22 0.32 14.01
C VAL A 384 1.74 1.06 15.25
N PHE A 385 0.47 1.42 15.26
CA PHE A 385 -0.18 2.10 16.37
C PHE A 385 -1.39 1.29 16.82
N PHE A 386 -1.46 1.08 18.13
CA PHE A 386 -2.52 0.34 18.77
C PHE A 386 -3.41 1.27 19.58
N LYS A 387 -4.69 0.92 19.65
CA LYS A 387 -5.64 1.53 20.57
C LYS A 387 -6.15 0.45 21.50
N LYS A 388 -6.30 0.80 22.77
CA LYS A 388 -6.95 -0.05 23.76
C LYS A 388 -8.45 0.08 23.63
N GLU A 389 -9.14 -1.05 23.56
CA GLU A 389 -10.59 -1.14 23.62
C GLU A 389 -10.97 -2.24 24.61
N ASN A 390 -11.72 -1.85 25.65
CA ASN A 390 -11.93 -2.65 26.85
C ASN A 390 -10.58 -3.00 27.53
N ASN A 391 -10.10 -4.24 27.35
CA ASN A 391 -8.83 -4.73 27.87
C ASN A 391 -7.91 -5.28 26.76
N ASN A 392 -8.23 -5.02 25.50
CA ASN A 392 -7.49 -5.56 24.36
C ASN A 392 -6.95 -4.45 23.47
N TYR A 393 -5.80 -4.70 22.83
CA TYR A 393 -5.16 -3.76 21.94
C TYR A 393 -5.36 -4.18 20.48
N PHE A 394 -5.85 -3.23 19.68
CA PHE A 394 -6.10 -3.44 18.25
C PHE A 394 -5.28 -2.45 17.43
N PRO A 395 -4.66 -2.89 16.31
CA PRO A 395 -3.97 -1.99 15.42
C PRO A 395 -4.99 -1.08 14.76
N TYR A 396 -4.86 0.24 14.94
CA TYR A 396 -5.69 1.20 14.24
C TYR A 396 -4.94 1.90 13.10
N PHE A 397 -3.60 1.85 13.10
CA PHE A 397 -2.81 2.29 11.97
C PHE A 397 -1.61 1.36 11.77
N VAL A 398 -1.41 0.92 10.52
CA VAL A 398 -0.25 0.14 10.08
C VAL A 398 0.29 0.78 8.81
N GLN A 399 1.56 1.15 8.84
CA GLN A 399 2.32 1.46 7.63
C GLN A 399 3.41 0.42 7.44
N LEU A 400 3.56 -0.12 6.23
CA LEU A 400 4.63 -1.04 5.88
C LEU A 400 5.28 -0.64 4.56
N ASP A 401 6.56 -0.30 4.62
CA ASP A 401 7.41 0.01 3.47
C ASP A 401 8.29 -1.20 3.14
N LYS A 402 8.31 -1.59 1.86
CA LYS A 402 9.14 -2.66 1.31
C LYS A 402 9.94 -2.13 0.13
N GLY A 403 11.20 -2.54 0.03
CA GLY A 403 12.06 -2.25 -1.11
C GLY A 403 12.69 -3.53 -1.63
N MET A 404 12.76 -3.60 -2.95
CA MET A 404 13.30 -4.73 -3.67
C MET A 404 14.17 -4.25 -4.82
N ASP A 405 15.36 -4.83 -4.93
CA ASP A 405 16.19 -4.71 -6.12
C ASP A 405 16.15 -6.02 -6.90
N PHE A 406 15.89 -5.91 -8.19
CA PHE A 406 15.93 -7.01 -9.13
C PHE A 406 16.92 -6.72 -10.26
N GLY A 407 17.77 -7.68 -10.57
CA GLY A 407 18.78 -7.58 -11.61
C GLY A 407 18.72 -8.72 -12.60
N ILE A 408 18.93 -8.38 -13.86
CA ILE A 408 19.11 -9.34 -14.96
C ILE A 408 20.45 -9.02 -15.62
N LYS A 409 21.23 -10.06 -15.90
CA LYS A 409 22.40 -10.02 -16.77
C LYS A 409 22.48 -11.33 -17.53
N ARG A 410 21.76 -11.42 -18.65
CA ARG A 410 21.59 -12.67 -19.40
C ARG A 410 21.82 -12.51 -20.90
N PRO A 411 22.44 -13.52 -21.55
CA PRO A 411 22.36 -13.64 -22.99
C PRO A 411 20.95 -14.12 -23.39
N LEU A 412 20.36 -13.46 -24.39
CA LEU A 412 19.14 -13.88 -25.05
C LEU A 412 19.43 -14.25 -26.49
N THR A 413 18.74 -15.26 -26.99
CA THR A 413 18.82 -15.67 -28.38
C THR A 413 17.43 -15.70 -28.97
N ILE A 414 17.18 -14.84 -29.96
CA ILE A 414 15.94 -14.81 -30.73
C ILE A 414 16.17 -15.68 -31.96
N ILE A 415 15.31 -16.67 -32.18
CA ILE A 415 15.42 -17.59 -33.32
C ILE A 415 14.18 -17.41 -34.20
N GLU A 416 14.40 -17.05 -35.46
CA GLU A 416 13.35 -17.10 -36.48
C GLU A 416 13.14 -18.54 -36.94
N LYS A 417 11.88 -18.96 -36.95
CA LYS A 417 11.48 -20.28 -37.44
C LYS A 417 10.43 -20.18 -38.52
N ASN A 418 10.58 -21.01 -39.56
CA ASN A 418 9.59 -21.13 -40.63
C ASN A 418 8.44 -22.05 -40.19
N LYS A 419 7.19 -21.60 -40.35
CA LYS A 419 5.98 -22.35 -39.96
C LYS A 419 5.71 -23.56 -40.87
N HIS A 420 6.12 -23.51 -42.14
CA HIS A 420 5.69 -24.43 -43.21
C HIS A 420 6.66 -25.59 -43.51
N VAL A 421 7.89 -25.56 -42.97
CA VAL A 421 8.91 -26.59 -43.23
C VAL A 421 8.84 -27.70 -42.18
N LYS A 422 8.71 -28.97 -42.60
CA LYS A 422 8.85 -30.13 -41.70
C LYS A 422 10.35 -30.41 -41.47
N GLY A 423 10.81 -30.42 -40.21
CA GLY A 423 12.22 -30.67 -39.84
C GLY A 423 12.93 -29.46 -39.20
N ARG A 424 14.13 -29.10 -39.69
CA ARG A 424 14.95 -27.98 -39.17
C ARG A 424 14.29 -26.64 -39.51
N LYS A 425 13.35 -26.20 -38.66
CA LYS A 425 12.60 -24.94 -38.82
C LYS A 425 13.42 -23.67 -38.60
N LYS A 426 14.60 -23.74 -37.96
CA LYS A 426 15.46 -22.56 -37.69
C LYS A 426 15.96 -21.98 -39.01
N GLN A 427 15.73 -20.70 -39.23
CA GLN A 427 16.20 -19.96 -40.40
C GLN A 427 17.29 -18.98 -39.99
N ASN A 428 16.99 -18.13 -39.01
CA ASN A 428 17.85 -17.04 -38.60
C ASN A 428 17.92 -16.94 -37.07
N GLU A 429 18.91 -16.20 -36.57
CA GLU A 429 19.19 -16.03 -35.16
C GLU A 429 19.70 -14.63 -34.85
N VAL A 430 19.33 -14.11 -33.69
CA VAL A 430 19.84 -12.86 -33.12
C VAL A 430 20.31 -13.16 -31.71
N ALA A 431 21.57 -12.83 -31.42
CA ALA A 431 22.15 -12.90 -30.10
C ALA A 431 22.16 -11.51 -29.46
N LEU A 432 21.49 -11.38 -28.33
CA LEU A 432 21.41 -10.17 -27.51
C LEU A 432 21.99 -10.44 -26.14
N LYS A 433 22.50 -9.41 -25.48
CA LYS A 433 22.80 -9.44 -24.05
C LYS A 433 21.97 -8.37 -23.37
N ILE A 434 21.11 -8.80 -22.46
CA ILE A 434 20.30 -7.89 -21.65
C ILE A 434 20.95 -7.72 -20.30
N GLU A 435 21.13 -6.47 -19.88
CA GLU A 435 21.40 -6.11 -18.50
C GLU A 435 20.33 -5.13 -18.03
N ALA A 436 19.62 -5.49 -16.96
CA ALA A 436 18.62 -4.64 -16.34
C ALA A 436 18.85 -4.58 -14.83
N LYS A 437 18.64 -3.40 -14.23
CA LYS A 437 18.55 -3.22 -12.79
C LYS A 437 17.28 -2.44 -12.50
N ILE A 438 16.41 -3.03 -11.73
CA ILE A 438 15.07 -2.53 -11.44
C ILE A 438 14.96 -2.45 -9.92
N ASN A 439 14.56 -1.30 -9.43
CA ASN A 439 14.20 -1.10 -8.04
C ASN A 439 12.68 -0.96 -7.95
N SER A 440 12.07 -1.62 -6.98
CA SER A 440 10.67 -1.45 -6.64
C SER A 440 10.55 -1.02 -5.19
N PHE A 441 9.72 -0.01 -4.95
CA PHE A 441 9.31 0.45 -3.65
C PHE A 441 7.81 0.23 -3.50
N GLU A 442 7.41 -0.35 -2.39
CA GLU A 442 6.01 -0.59 -2.06
C GLU A 442 5.71 -0.04 -0.68
N ARG A 443 4.65 0.75 -0.57
CA ARG A 443 4.11 1.24 0.70
C ARG A 443 2.68 0.77 0.85
N PHE A 444 2.38 0.20 2.00
CA PHE A 444 1.05 -0.12 2.45
C PHE A 444 0.67 0.79 3.61
N GLU A 445 -0.55 1.32 3.60
CA GLU A 445 -1.13 2.05 4.72
C GLU A 445 -2.51 1.47 5.00
N TYR A 446 -2.77 1.17 6.27
CA TYR A 446 -4.04 0.62 6.73
C TYR A 446 -4.48 1.41 7.96
N LEU A 447 -5.65 2.04 7.87
CA LEU A 447 -6.26 2.84 8.93
C LEU A 447 -7.61 2.22 9.30
N VAL A 448 -7.80 1.94 10.58
CA VAL A 448 -9.10 1.56 11.18
C VAL A 448 -9.65 2.76 11.91
N TYR A 449 -10.64 3.42 11.31
CA TYR A 449 -11.21 4.65 11.89
C TYR A 449 -12.42 4.38 12.78
N GLU A 450 -13.01 3.18 12.71
CA GLU A 450 -14.08 2.73 13.61
C GLU A 450 -14.04 1.20 13.75
N THR A 451 -14.26 0.71 14.96
CA THR A 451 -14.30 -0.73 15.27
C THR A 451 -15.57 -1.01 16.07
N ASN A 452 -16.31 -2.05 15.69
CA ASN A 452 -17.47 -2.53 16.45
C ASN A 452 -17.36 -4.05 16.62
N ALA A 453 -17.60 -4.55 17.83
CA ALA A 453 -17.69 -5.99 18.07
C ALA A 453 -18.93 -6.56 17.38
N ILE A 454 -18.82 -7.76 16.81
CA ILE A 454 -19.93 -8.48 16.18
C ILE A 454 -19.93 -9.94 16.65
N ASP A 455 -21.07 -10.61 16.56
CA ASP A 455 -21.15 -12.03 16.85
C ASP A 455 -20.99 -12.90 15.59
N LYS A 456 -20.89 -14.21 15.80
CA LYS A 456 -20.73 -15.18 14.72
C LYS A 456 -21.94 -15.24 13.79
N ALA A 457 -23.15 -15.07 14.32
CA ALA A 457 -24.37 -15.11 13.52
C ALA A 457 -24.42 -13.91 12.56
N GLU A 458 -24.10 -12.71 13.05
CA GLU A 458 -23.93 -11.52 12.22
C GLU A 458 -22.87 -11.76 11.14
N PHE A 459 -21.68 -12.24 11.52
CA PHE A 459 -20.61 -12.53 10.57
C PHE A 459 -21.01 -13.50 9.47
N GLU A 460 -21.74 -14.58 9.79
CA GLU A 460 -22.20 -15.57 8.81
C GLU A 460 -23.14 -14.97 7.76
N THR A 461 -23.98 -14.01 8.14
CA THR A 461 -24.90 -13.32 7.21
C THR A 461 -24.20 -12.37 6.23
N ILE A 462 -22.98 -11.92 6.55
CA ILE A 462 -22.23 -10.99 5.69
C ILE A 462 -21.88 -11.66 4.35
N THR A 463 -22.24 -11.00 3.26
CA THR A 463 -21.91 -11.43 1.88
C THR A 463 -20.95 -10.43 1.25
N GLU A 464 -19.77 -10.91 0.82
CA GLU A 464 -18.78 -10.09 0.13
C GLU A 464 -19.29 -9.62 -1.24
N ASN A 465 -18.98 -8.38 -1.60
CA ASN A 465 -19.29 -7.82 -2.93
C ASN A 465 -18.20 -8.15 -3.96
N LYS A 466 -18.13 -9.44 -4.33
CA LYS A 466 -17.10 -10.03 -5.19
C LYS A 466 -16.95 -9.40 -6.58
N ASP A 467 -18.00 -8.73 -7.07
CA ASP A 467 -18.03 -8.12 -8.40
C ASP A 467 -17.68 -6.62 -8.38
N PHE A 468 -17.19 -6.09 -7.24
CA PHE A 468 -16.78 -4.69 -7.11
C PHE A 468 -15.62 -4.35 -8.04
N GLN A 469 -15.69 -3.18 -8.69
CA GLN A 469 -14.66 -2.64 -9.56
C GLN A 469 -14.18 -1.27 -9.08
N PRO A 470 -12.89 -1.11 -8.76
CA PRO A 470 -12.30 0.20 -8.48
C PRO A 470 -12.44 1.15 -9.67
N THR A 471 -12.65 2.43 -9.37
CA THR A 471 -12.66 3.48 -10.38
C THR A 471 -11.24 3.77 -10.83
N HIS A 472 -10.96 3.66 -12.13
CA HIS A 472 -9.65 4.06 -12.67
C HIS A 472 -9.63 5.58 -12.86
N LEU A 473 -8.65 6.25 -12.25
CA LEU A 473 -8.44 7.69 -12.37
C LEU A 473 -7.13 7.97 -13.12
N ALA A 474 -7.21 8.81 -14.14
CA ALA A 474 -6.04 9.21 -14.93
C ALA A 474 -5.13 10.22 -14.20
N LYS A 475 -5.67 10.89 -13.18
CA LYS A 475 -4.98 11.82 -12.28
C LYS A 475 -5.67 11.79 -10.92
N TYR A 476 -5.01 12.29 -9.89
CA TYR A 476 -5.66 12.43 -8.59
C TYR A 476 -6.85 13.41 -8.65
N ASP A 477 -7.97 13.03 -8.03
CA ASP A 477 -9.18 13.84 -7.94
C ASP A 477 -9.64 13.91 -6.47
N ALA A 478 -9.43 15.07 -5.84
CA ALA A 478 -9.84 15.31 -4.46
C ALA A 478 -11.36 15.21 -4.29
N ASN A 479 -12.15 15.53 -5.31
CA ASN A 479 -13.62 15.44 -5.23
C ASN A 479 -14.10 13.99 -5.13
N PHE A 480 -13.33 13.05 -5.67
CA PHE A 480 -13.64 11.63 -5.54
C PHE A 480 -13.69 11.22 -4.07
N TRP A 481 -12.83 11.78 -3.22
CA TRP A 481 -12.75 11.45 -1.80
C TRP A 481 -13.39 12.48 -0.87
N ALA A 482 -13.95 13.57 -1.38
CA ALA A 482 -14.39 14.71 -0.58
C ALA A 482 -15.31 14.31 0.58
N GLU A 483 -16.28 13.42 0.38
CA GLU A 483 -17.22 13.04 1.45
C GLU A 483 -16.71 11.90 2.34
N GLU A 484 -15.47 11.45 2.17
CA GLU A 484 -14.94 10.28 2.86
C GLU A 484 -13.81 10.64 3.82
N THR A 485 -13.70 9.84 4.87
CA THR A 485 -12.58 9.90 5.80
C THR A 485 -11.46 9.02 5.29
N ILE A 486 -10.39 9.63 4.79
CA ILE A 486 -9.20 8.94 4.25
C ILE A 486 -7.93 9.46 4.93
N ILE A 487 -6.83 8.71 4.82
CA ILE A 487 -5.51 9.29 5.07
C ILE A 487 -5.26 10.30 3.95
N GLU A 488 -4.79 11.52 4.26
CA GLU A 488 -4.49 12.49 3.21
C GLU A 488 -3.41 11.96 2.25
N PRO A 489 -3.60 12.05 0.93
CA PRO A 489 -2.57 11.65 -0.03
C PRO A 489 -1.33 12.53 0.13
N ASN A 490 -0.15 11.93 -0.01
CA ASN A 490 1.09 12.69 -0.08
C ASN A 490 1.26 13.39 -1.44
N LYS A 491 2.28 14.24 -1.55
CA LYS A 491 2.58 14.97 -2.80
C LYS A 491 2.78 14.07 -4.02
N ALA A 492 3.31 12.85 -3.86
CA ALA A 492 3.54 11.96 -4.98
C ALA A 492 2.21 11.50 -5.62
N ILE A 493 1.22 11.18 -4.80
CA ILE A 493 -0.13 10.82 -5.26
C ILE A 493 -0.84 12.05 -5.82
N GLN A 494 -0.79 13.19 -5.11
CA GLN A 494 -1.44 14.43 -5.55
C GLN A 494 -0.91 14.94 -6.91
N SER A 495 0.37 14.71 -7.20
CA SER A 495 1.01 15.12 -8.46
C SER A 495 0.91 14.08 -9.58
N PHE A 496 0.31 12.90 -9.32
CA PHE A 496 0.16 11.87 -10.33
C PHE A 496 -0.79 12.31 -11.46
N SER A 497 -0.30 12.20 -12.69
CA SER A 497 -1.07 12.34 -13.91
C SER A 497 -0.46 11.44 -14.98
N ILE A 498 -1.30 10.73 -15.73
CA ILE A 498 -0.89 10.05 -16.96
C ILE A 498 -0.35 11.12 -17.93
N LYS A 499 0.78 10.84 -18.58
CA LYS A 499 1.35 11.71 -19.61
C LYS A 499 0.60 11.45 -20.91
N GLU A 500 0.07 12.51 -21.53
CA GLU A 500 -0.57 12.46 -22.86
C GLU A 500 0.42 12.11 -23.98
#